data_AF-A0A1A8J6C0-F1
#
_entry.id   AF-A0A1A8J6C0-F1
#
_cell.length_a   1.000
_cell.length_b   1.000
_cell.length_c   1.000
_cell.angle_alpha   90.00
_cell.angle_beta   90.00
_cell.angle_gamma   90.00
#
_symmetry.space_group_name_H-M   'P 1'
#
loop_
_entity.id
_entity.type
_entity.pdbx_description
1 polymer ?
#
loop_
_entity_poly.entity_id
_entity_poly.type
_entity_poly.pdbx_seq_one_letter_code
_entity_poly.pdbx_strand_id
1 'polypeptide(L)' 'MIVGPTGGGKSVVINTLCQAQTKLGLRTKLYPLNPKAMSVIELYGVLDPDTRDWTDGILSNIFREVNKPTDNKE' A
#
# COMPACT_ATOMS: atom_id res chain seq x y z
N MET A 1 -9.96 8.99 4.02
CA MET A 1 -9.75 9.81 2.80
C MET A 1 -9.49 11.25 3.25
N ILE A 2 -8.46 11.92 2.72
CA ILE A 2 -8.11 13.30 3.09
C ILE A 2 -8.28 14.18 1.86
N VAL A 3 -9.11 15.22 1.97
CA VAL A 3 -9.46 16.13 0.88
C VAL A 3 -9.03 17.55 1.25
N GLY A 4 -8.51 18.32 0.29
CA GLY A 4 -8.10 19.70 0.51
C GLY A 4 -7.24 20.27 -0.63
N PRO A 5 -6.95 21.57 -0.63
CA PRO A 5 -6.22 22.25 -1.70
C PRO A 5 -4.78 21.75 -1.86
N THR A 6 -4.19 21.98 -3.03
CA THR A 6 -2.77 21.70 -3.31
C THR A 6 -1.88 22.48 -2.33
N GLY A 7 -0.78 21.87 -1.86
CA GLY A 7 0.10 22.49 -0.88
C GLY A 7 -0.42 22.53 0.56
N GLY A 8 -1.66 22.11 0.84
CA GLY A 8 -2.25 22.10 2.20
C GLY A 8 -1.67 21.07 3.19
N GLY A 9 -0.44 20.58 2.99
CA GLY A 9 0.25 19.72 3.97
C GLY A 9 -0.31 18.31 4.18
N LYS A 10 -1.27 17.84 3.36
CA LYS A 10 -1.92 16.52 3.53
C LYS A 10 -0.93 15.35 3.68
N SER A 11 0.09 15.30 2.82
CA SER A 11 1.13 14.27 2.89
C SER A 11 1.96 14.38 4.17
N VAL A 12 2.23 15.61 4.64
CA VAL A 12 2.94 15.85 5.90
C VAL A 12 2.14 15.29 7.07
N VAL A 13 0.82 15.56 7.13
CA VAL A 13 -0.06 15.05 8.20
C VAL A 13 -0.02 13.52 8.28
N ILE A 14 -0.15 12.83 7.15
CA ILE A 14 -0.10 11.35 7.11
C ILE A 14 1.28 10.83 7.57
N ASN A 15 2.37 11.43 7.06
CA ASN A 15 3.72 11.02 7.43
C ASN A 15 4.01 11.25 8.91
N THR A 16 3.58 12.39 9.46
CA THR A 16 3.73 12.70 10.88
C THR A 16 2.98 11.71 11.76
N LEU A 17 1.75 11.32 11.38
CA LEU A 17 1.00 10.29 12.10
C LEU A 17 1.73 8.94 12.11
N CYS A 18 2.24 8.51 10.95
CA CYS A 18 3.01 7.27 10.84
C CYS A 18 4.26 7.28 11.75
N GLN A 19 4.99 8.40 11.78
CA GLN A 19 6.16 8.56 12.65
C GLN A 19 5.78 8.59 14.14
N ALA A 20 4.69 9.26 14.50
CA ALA A 20 4.20 9.31 15.87
C ALA A 20 3.79 7.92 16.37
N GLN A 21 3.05 7.15 15.57
CA GLN A 21 2.70 5.76 15.90
C GLN A 21 3.94 4.88 16.09
N THR A 22 4.93 5.02 15.20
CA THR A 22 6.20 4.30 15.31
C THR A 22 6.92 4.63 16.61
N LYS A 23 6.92 5.90 17.04
CA LYS A 23 7.51 6.33 18.32
C LYS A 23 6.76 5.77 19.54
N LEU A 24 5.47 5.49 19.41
CA LEU A 24 4.65 4.86 20.45
C LEU A 24 4.79 3.33 20.50
N GLY A 25 5.68 2.75 19.70
CA GLY A 25 5.88 1.29 19.61
C GLY A 25 4.89 0.59 18.68
N LEU A 26 3.98 1.31 18.03
CA LEU A 26 3.08 0.77 17.02
C LEU A 26 3.81 0.73 15.67
N ARG A 27 4.07 -0.47 15.15
CA ARG A 27 4.83 -0.64 13.91
C ARG A 27 3.98 -0.26 12.69
N THR A 28 3.98 1.03 12.33
CA THR A 28 3.26 1.55 11.15
C THR A 28 4.21 1.74 9.97
N LYS A 29 3.85 1.21 8.80
CA LYS A 29 4.56 1.43 7.53
C LYS A 29 3.63 2.06 6.50
N LEU A 30 4.16 2.97 5.70
CA LEU A 30 3.44 3.64 4.62
C LEU A 30 3.96 3.19 3.25
N TYR A 31 3.06 2.78 2.37
CA TYR A 31 3.36 2.42 0.98
C TYR A 31 2.63 3.40 0.04
N PRO A 32 3.29 4.49 -0.41
CA PRO A 32 2.67 5.48 -1.27
C PRO A 32 2.53 4.93 -2.70
N LEU A 33 1.33 5.04 -3.27
CA LEU A 33 1.00 4.54 -4.62
C LEU A 33 0.26 5.62 -5.41
N ASN A 34 0.63 5.78 -6.68
CA ASN A 34 -0.13 6.59 -7.64
C ASN A 34 -0.87 5.67 -8.63
N PRO A 35 -2.16 5.36 -8.40
CA PRO A 35 -2.90 4.41 -9.22
C PRO A 35 -3.15 4.89 -10.65
N LYS A 36 -2.93 6.17 -10.95
CA LYS A 36 -3.08 6.75 -12.30
C LYS A 36 -1.78 6.79 -13.09
N ALA A 37 -0.65 6.46 -12.49
CA ALA A 37 0.64 6.40 -13.17
C ALA A 37 0.88 5.10 -13.94
N MET A 38 -0.01 4.11 -13.80
CA MET A 38 0.16 2.77 -14.36
C MET A 38 -1.17 2.19 -14.82
N SER A 39 -1.12 1.10 -15.60
CA SER A 39 -2.33 0.44 -16.06
C SER A 39 -3.05 -0.32 -14.93
N VAL A 40 -4.35 -0.59 -15.12
CA VAL A 40 -5.16 -1.36 -14.16
C VAL A 40 -4.61 -2.78 -14.01
N ILE A 41 -4.11 -3.37 -15.10
CA ILE A 41 -3.52 -4.71 -15.13
C ILE A 41 -2.25 -4.75 -14.26
N GLU A 42 -1.35 -3.78 -14.40
CA GLU A 42 -0.12 -3.75 -13.59
C GLU A 42 -0.41 -3.39 -12.12
N LEU A 43 -1.46 -2.61 -11.85
CA LEU A 43 -1.84 -2.22 -10.50
C LEU A 43 -2.45 -3.39 -9.72
N TYR A 44 -3.46 -4.05 -10.28
CA TYR A 44 -4.25 -5.07 -9.58
C TYR A 44 -3.84 -6.51 -9.92
N GLY A 45 -3.21 -6.72 -11.06
CA GLY A 45 -2.98 -8.05 -11.62
C GLY A 45 -4.06 -8.43 -12.62
N VAL A 46 -3.85 -9.56 -13.30
CA VAL A 46 -4.76 -10.10 -14.30
C VAL A 46 -4.75 -11.62 -14.25
N LEU A 47 -5.93 -12.21 -14.47
CA LEU A 47 -6.09 -13.63 -14.72
C LEU A 47 -6.05 -13.86 -16.22
N ASP A 48 -5.09 -14.63 -16.70
CA ASP A 48 -5.03 -15.03 -18.10
C ASP A 48 -6.20 -16.00 -18.40
N PRO A 49 -7.07 -15.70 -19.38
CA PRO A 49 -8.29 -16.47 -19.61
C PRO A 49 -8.04 -17.87 -20.20
N ASP A 50 -6.92 -18.06 -20.90
CA ASP A 50 -6.61 -19.29 -21.63
C ASP A 50 -5.84 -20.27 -20.74
N THR A 51 -4.79 -19.78 -20.09
CA THR A 51 -3.94 -20.57 -19.18
C THR A 51 -4.54 -20.68 -17.78
N ARG A 52 -5.42 -19.76 -17.39
CA ARG A 52 -5.92 -19.57 -16.02
C ARG A 52 -4.84 -19.26 -15.00
N ASP A 53 -3.70 -18.77 -15.47
CA ASP A 53 -2.61 -18.34 -14.60
C ASP A 53 -2.86 -16.91 -14.12
N TRP A 54 -2.62 -16.71 -12.82
CA TRP A 54 -2.75 -15.40 -12.18
C TRP A 54 -1.40 -14.68 -12.21
N THR A 55 -1.40 -13.45 -12.72
CA THR A 55 -0.25 -12.53 -12.65
C THR A 55 -0.54 -11.46 -11.60
N ASP A 56 0.30 -11.41 -10.56
CA ASP A 56 0.18 -10.43 -9.48
C ASP A 56 0.52 -9.00 -9.94
N GLY A 57 -0.35 -8.04 -9.61
CA GLY A 57 -0.06 -6.62 -9.74
C GLY A 57 0.68 -6.04 -8.53
N ILE A 58 1.10 -4.77 -8.62
CA ILE A 58 1.83 -4.08 -7.56
C ILE A 58 1.03 -4.02 -6.25
N LEU A 59 -0.26 -3.68 -6.31
CA LEU A 59 -1.09 -3.60 -5.10
C LEU A 59 -1.25 -4.98 -4.45
N SER A 60 -1.49 -6.01 -5.26
CA SER A 60 -1.65 -7.40 -4.81
C SER A 60 -0.38 -7.93 -4.16
N ASN A 61 0.79 -7.61 -4.72
CA ASN A 61 2.09 -7.91 -4.12
C ASN A 61 2.30 -7.20 -2.77
N ILE A 62 2.07 -5.88 -2.71
CA ILE A 62 2.19 -5.12 -1.45
C ILE A 62 1.25 -5.69 -0.39
N PHE A 63 0.01 -6.02 -0.76
CA PHE A 63 -0.97 -6.60 0.16
C PHE A 63 -0.50 -7.95 0.71
N ARG A 64 0.05 -8.81 -0.13
CA ARG A 64 0.60 -10.11 0.32
C ARG A 64 1.79 -9.91 1.26
N GLU A 65 2.71 -9.00 0.93
CA GLU A 65 3.87 -8.69 1.78
C GLU A 65 3.47 -8.17 3.17
N VAL A 66 2.47 -7.29 3.25
CA VAL A 66 2.01 -6.69 4.52
C VAL A 66 1.29 -7.70 5.41
N ASN A 67 0.64 -8.71 4.83
CA ASN A 67 -0.08 -9.75 5.57
C ASN A 67 0.76 -11.00 5.86
N LYS A 68 2.07 -10.99 5.55
CA LYS A 68 2.95 -12.11 5.93
C LYS A 68 2.95 -12.27 7.46
N PRO A 69 2.86 -13.51 7.97
CA PRO A 69 2.98 -13.77 9.40
C PRO A 69 4.29 -13.18 9.92
N THR A 70 4.22 -12.46 11.04
CA THR A 70 5.43 -12.05 11.77
C THR A 70 5.89 -13.20 12.65
N ASP A 71 7.19 -13.47 12.71
CA ASP A 71 7.79 -14.53 13.56
C ASP A 71 7.58 -14.31 15.08
N ASN A 72 6.97 -13.19 15.47
CA ASN A 72 6.48 -12.98 16.82
C ASN A 72 5.23 -13.86 17.04
N LYS A 73 5.47 -15.07 17.55
CA LYS A 73 4.47 -15.84 18.30
C LYS A 73 4.07 -15.02 19.53
N GLU A 74 2.97 -14.30 19.44
CA GLU A 74 2.10 -14.12 20.62
C GLU A 74 1.29 -15.41 20.83
#